data_AF-A0A0A2ZYR8-F1
#
_entry.id   AF-A0A0A2ZYR8-F1
#
_cell.length_a   1.000
_cell.length_b   1.000
_cell.length_c   1.000
_cell.angle_alpha   90.00
_cell.angle_beta   90.00
_cell.angle_gamma   90.00
#
_symmetry.space_group_name_H-M   'P 1'
#
loop_
_entity.id
_entity.type
_entity.pdbx_description
1 polymer ?
#
loop_
_entity_poly.entity_id
_entity_poly.type
_entity_poly.pdbx_seq_one_letter_code
_entity_poly.pdbx_strand_id
1 'polypeptide(L)'
;MPKMQLEDYLYFVSSSDLVVGVDSGTVHVACALNKPLLSFYANFQPNIIRWSPKPNDNVANMMLVSLTEGKSSSDTFNFDLQNAISWLNQQITKN
;
A
#
# COMPACT_ATOMS: atom_id res chain seq x y z
N MET A 1 -11.38 -10.75 6.86
CA MET A 1 -10.42 -11.87 6.66
C MET A 1 -10.72 -12.95 7.69
N PRO A 2 -10.56 -14.24 7.35
CA PRO A 2 -10.60 -15.30 8.35
C PRO A 2 -9.54 -15.04 9.43
N LYS A 3 -9.79 -15.52 10.66
CA LYS A 3 -8.80 -15.45 11.72
C LYS A 3 -7.58 -16.28 11.29
N MET A 4 -6.42 -15.65 11.29
CA MET A 4 -5.16 -16.21 10.81
C MET A 4 -4.09 -15.94 11.86
N GLN A 5 -3.18 -16.90 12.07
CA GLN A 5 -2.04 -16.68 12.95
C GLN A 5 -1.08 -15.69 12.29
N LEU A 6 -0.30 -14.97 13.10
CA LEU A 6 0.61 -13.96 12.57
C LEU A 6 1.60 -14.55 11.54
N GLU A 7 2.12 -15.73 11.82
CA GLU A 7 3.06 -16.45 10.94
C GLU A 7 2.44 -16.76 9.58
N ASP A 8 1.22 -17.31 9.57
CA ASP A 8 0.47 -17.61 8.35
C ASP A 8 0.19 -16.33 7.54
N TYR A 9 -0.09 -15.23 8.23
CA TYR A 9 -0.34 -13.94 7.61
C TYR A 9 0.93 -13.36 6.97
N LEU A 10 2.07 -13.42 7.66
CA LEU A 10 3.36 -13.02 7.10
C LEU A 10 3.73 -13.90 5.91
N TYR A 11 3.51 -15.21 5.99
CA TYR A 11 3.74 -16.14 4.89
C TYR A 11 2.84 -15.80 3.70
N PHE A 12 1.56 -15.56 3.93
CA PHE A 12 0.59 -15.18 2.91
C PHE A 12 1.04 -13.91 2.16
N VAL A 13 1.40 -12.85 2.88
CA VAL A 13 1.93 -11.62 2.26
C VAL A 13 3.25 -11.90 1.54
N SER A 14 4.15 -12.72 2.11
CA SER A 14 5.42 -13.10 1.48
C SER A 14 5.24 -13.92 0.19
N SER A 15 4.11 -14.62 0.05
CA SER A 15 3.81 -15.43 -1.14
C SER A 15 3.21 -14.62 -2.29
N SER A 16 2.81 -13.36 -2.03
CA SER A 16 2.27 -12.49 -3.05
C SER A 16 3.36 -11.91 -3.97
N ASP A 17 2.98 -11.69 -5.23
CA ASP A 17 3.81 -10.96 -6.21
C ASP A 17 3.77 -9.44 -5.98
N LEU A 18 2.66 -8.95 -5.44
CA LEU A 18 2.34 -7.53 -5.25
C LEU A 18 1.33 -7.38 -4.12
N VAL A 19 1.45 -6.29 -3.35
CA VAL A 19 0.45 -5.89 -2.36
C VAL A 19 -0.26 -4.61 -2.80
N VAL A 20 -1.58 -4.62 -2.71
CA VAL A 20 -2.44 -3.43 -2.89
C VAL A 20 -3.20 -3.21 -1.59
N GLY A 21 -3.12 -2.01 -0.99
CA GLY A 21 -3.75 -1.78 0.31
C GLY A 21 -3.97 -0.32 0.67
N VAL A 22 -4.94 -0.09 1.55
CA VAL A 22 -5.10 1.19 2.27
C VAL A 22 -4.13 1.25 3.44
N ASP A 23 -3.98 2.42 4.04
CA ASP A 23 -3.25 2.62 5.30
C ASP A 23 -3.66 1.57 6.37
N SER A 24 -2.75 0.61 6.60
CA SER A 24 -2.97 -0.55 7.45
C SER A 24 -1.65 -1.24 7.77
N GLY A 25 -1.62 -2.13 8.76
CA GLY A 25 -0.41 -2.89 9.08
C GLY A 25 0.17 -3.69 7.90
N THR A 26 -0.66 -4.11 6.95
CA THR A 26 -0.24 -4.85 5.74
C THR A 26 0.74 -4.06 4.89
N VAL A 27 0.59 -2.74 4.76
CA VAL A 27 1.48 -1.94 3.91
C VAL A 27 2.90 -1.90 4.48
N HIS A 28 3.05 -1.92 5.80
CA HIS A 28 4.34 -1.98 6.47
C HIS A 28 4.97 -3.37 6.40
N VAL A 29 4.15 -4.42 6.51
CA VAL A 29 4.61 -5.80 6.28
C VAL A 29 5.11 -5.98 4.85
N ALA A 30 4.41 -5.43 3.85
CA ALA A 30 4.83 -5.43 2.46
C ALA A 30 6.20 -4.75 2.28
N CYS A 31 6.40 -3.60 2.92
CA CYS A 31 7.70 -2.90 2.92
C CYS A 31 8.81 -3.79 3.51
N ALA A 32 8.56 -4.41 4.67
CA ALA A 32 9.53 -5.27 5.34
C ALA A 32 9.88 -6.54 4.54
N LEU A 33 8.93 -7.06 3.77
CA LEU A 33 9.09 -8.27 2.94
C LEU A 33 9.52 -7.98 1.50
N ASN A 34 9.94 -6.74 1.18
CA ASN A 34 10.35 -6.32 -0.17
C ASN A 34 9.28 -6.60 -1.24
N LYS A 35 8.01 -6.47 -0.88
CA LYS A 35 6.92 -6.65 -1.84
C LYS A 35 6.69 -5.37 -2.62
N PRO A 36 6.54 -5.45 -3.95
CA PRO A 36 5.96 -4.37 -4.71
C PRO A 36 4.68 -3.89 -4.01
N LEU A 37 4.49 -2.57 -3.92
CA LEU A 37 3.43 -1.99 -3.11
C LEU A 37 2.70 -0.86 -3.83
N LEU A 38 1.39 -1.02 -4.01
CA LEU A 38 0.46 0.06 -4.35
C LEU A 38 -0.36 0.41 -3.10
N SER A 39 -0.22 1.63 -2.59
CA SER A 39 -0.84 2.03 -1.34
C SER A 39 -1.71 3.28 -1.48
N PHE A 40 -2.78 3.35 -0.67
CA PHE A 40 -3.79 4.42 -0.73
C PHE A 40 -3.95 5.07 0.65
N TYR A 41 -3.74 6.39 0.71
CA TYR A 41 -3.79 7.18 1.95
C TYR A 41 -4.79 8.32 1.83
N ALA A 42 -5.54 8.58 2.90
CA ALA A 42 -6.28 9.82 3.03
C ALA A 42 -5.33 11.01 2.98
N ASN A 43 -5.76 12.14 2.45
CA ASN A 43 -4.99 13.38 2.48
C ASN A 43 -5.11 14.02 3.86
N PHE A 44 -4.47 13.37 4.84
CA PHE A 44 -4.45 13.77 6.22
C PHE A 44 -3.00 13.76 6.70
N GLN A 45 -2.35 14.92 6.58
CA GLN A 45 -0.91 15.08 6.78
C GLN A 45 -0.37 14.54 8.11
N PRO A 46 -1.05 14.73 9.27
CA PRO A 46 -0.56 14.17 10.53
C PRO A 46 -0.34 12.66 10.48
N ASN A 47 -1.18 11.95 9.72
CA ASN A 47 -1.09 10.51 9.56
C ASN A 47 -0.03 10.11 8.53
N ILE A 48 0.02 10.79 7.38
CA ILE A 48 1.04 10.51 6.33
C ILE A 48 2.46 10.68 6.89
N ILE A 49 2.71 11.77 7.62
CA ILE A 49 4.04 12.05 8.19
C ILE A 49 4.48 10.92 9.12
N ARG A 50 3.55 10.37 9.90
CA ARG A 50 3.84 9.36 10.92
C ARG A 50 3.86 7.93 10.38
N TRP A 51 2.98 7.61 9.45
CA TRP A 51 2.64 6.24 9.06
C TRP A 51 2.77 5.97 7.56
N SER A 52 3.32 6.90 6.76
CA SER A 52 3.65 6.61 5.36
C SER A 52 4.49 5.33 5.23
N PRO A 53 4.26 4.52 4.17
CA PRO A 53 5.01 3.31 3.95
C PRO A 53 6.48 3.65 3.71
N LYS A 54 7.38 2.77 4.17
CA LYS A 54 8.83 2.90 4.05
C LYS A 54 9.39 1.70 3.29
N PRO A 55 9.14 1.58 1.97
CA PRO A 55 9.70 0.51 1.16
C PRO A 55 11.22 0.62 1.14
N ASN A 56 11.90 -0.53 1.06
CA ASN A 56 13.35 -0.57 0.91
C ASN A 56 13.77 -0.05 -0.48
N ASP A 57 15.04 0.33 -0.58
CA ASP A 57 15.63 0.77 -1.85
C ASP A 57 15.44 -0.27 -2.95
N ASN A 58 15.19 0.20 -4.18
CA ASN A 58 14.98 -0.63 -5.37
C ASN A 58 13.73 -1.54 -5.36
N VAL A 59 12.83 -1.40 -4.38
CA VAL A 59 11.52 -2.10 -4.39
C VAL A 59 10.48 -1.21 -5.05
N ALA A 60 9.82 -1.71 -6.10
CA ALA A 60 8.78 -0.97 -6.82
C ALA A 60 7.64 -0.58 -5.88
N ASN A 61 7.32 0.71 -5.80
CA ASN A 61 6.23 1.17 -4.96
C ASN A 61 5.55 2.42 -5.55
N MET A 62 4.27 2.60 -5.21
CA MET A 62 3.50 3.79 -5.51
C MET A 62 2.52 4.07 -4.36
N MET A 63 2.54 5.29 -3.84
CA MET A 63 1.60 5.77 -2.83
C MET A 63 0.69 6.82 -3.46
N LEU A 64 -0.62 6.59 -3.39
CA LEU A 64 -1.64 7.55 -3.77
C LEU A 64 -2.17 8.25 -2.52
N VAL A 65 -2.34 9.55 -2.64
CA VAL A 65 -2.99 10.39 -1.63
C VAL A 65 -4.31 10.89 -2.23
N SER A 66 -5.38 10.88 -1.43
CA SER A 66 -6.68 11.45 -1.83
C SER A 66 -6.50 12.87 -2.38
N LEU A 67 -7.24 13.21 -3.43
CA LEU A 67 -7.27 14.59 -3.93
C LEU A 67 -8.04 15.52 -2.99
N THR A 68 -8.91 14.96 -2.15
CA THR A 68 -9.68 15.71 -1.15
C THR A 68 -8.98 15.68 0.20
N GLU A 69 -8.75 16.85 0.80
CA GLU A 69 -8.27 16.97 2.18
C GLU A 69 -9.22 16.25 3.16
N GLY A 70 -8.64 15.35 3.98
CA GLY A 70 -9.36 14.56 4.96
C GLY A 70 -9.35 15.20 6.35
N LYS A 71 -10.35 14.88 7.15
CA LYS A 71 -10.40 15.16 8.60
C LYS A 71 -9.80 14.02 9.42
N SER A 72 -9.66 12.84 8.82
CA SER A 72 -9.13 11.63 9.46
C SER A 72 -8.34 10.77 8.47
N SER A 73 -7.62 9.78 8.98
CA SER A 73 -6.92 8.78 8.16
C SER A 73 -7.88 7.83 7.42
N SER A 74 -9.17 7.83 7.76
CA SER A 74 -10.19 7.00 7.12
C SER A 74 -10.83 7.65 5.89
N ASP A 75 -10.47 8.90 5.57
CA ASP A 75 -11.00 9.63 4.40
C ASP A 75 -10.29 9.20 3.10
N THR A 76 -10.31 7.88 2.82
CA THR A 76 -9.64 7.24 1.68
C THR A 76 -10.57 7.16 0.46
N PHE A 77 -10.73 8.28 -0.26
CA PHE A 77 -11.56 8.37 -1.47
C PHE A 77 -10.96 9.37 -2.47
N ASN A 78 -11.58 9.52 -3.64
CA ASN A 78 -11.22 10.52 -4.65
C ASN A 78 -9.72 10.52 -5.03
N PHE A 79 -9.20 9.37 -5.44
CA PHE A 79 -7.81 9.21 -5.89
C PHE A 79 -7.69 9.45 -7.40
N ASP A 80 -6.57 10.03 -7.85
CA ASP A 80 -6.20 10.01 -9.27
C ASP A 80 -5.67 8.62 -9.64
N LEU A 81 -6.51 7.81 -10.29
CA LEU A 81 -6.20 6.42 -10.63
C LEU A 81 -5.41 6.26 -11.92
N GLN A 82 -5.24 7.29 -12.76
CA GLN A 82 -4.62 7.10 -14.08
C GLN A 82 -3.20 6.53 -13.97
N ASN A 83 -2.39 7.12 -13.09
CA ASN A 83 -1.02 6.67 -12.84
C ASN A 83 -0.98 5.31 -12.13
N ALA A 84 -1.91 5.07 -11.19
CA ALA A 84 -2.00 3.79 -10.48
C ALA A 84 -2.31 2.63 -11.42
N ILE A 85 -3.25 2.81 -12.35
CA ILE A 85 -3.63 1.80 -13.33
C ILE A 85 -2.44 1.46 -14.23
N SER A 86 -1.75 2.49 -14.75
CA SER A 86 -0.56 2.30 -15.58
C SER A 86 0.54 1.55 -14.82
N TRP A 87 0.86 1.99 -13.60
CA TRP A 87 1.88 1.37 -12.76
C TRP A 87 1.54 -0.07 -12.38
N LEU A 88 0.27 -0.34 -12.04
CA LEU A 88 -0.21 -1.67 -11.67
C LEU A 88 -0.07 -2.64 -12.84
N ASN A 89 -0.50 -2.23 -14.04
CA ASN A 89 -0.35 -3.04 -15.24
C ASN A 89 1.11 -3.35 -15.54
N GLN A 90 2.03 -2.40 -15.32
CA GLN A 90 3.47 -2.65 -15.44
C GLN A 90 4.00 -3.65 -14.42
N GLN A 91 3.44 -3.73 -13.21
CA GLN A 91 3.90 -4.73 -12.23
C GLN A 91 3.36 -6.12 -12.54
N ILE A 92 2.07 -6.24 -12.90
CA ILE A 92 1.44 -7.55 -13.15
C ILE A 92 1.99 -8.20 -14.43
N THR A 93 2.42 -7.42 -15.43
CA THR A 93 2.96 -7.94 -16.70
C THR A 93 4.45 -8.31 -16.65
N LYS A 94 5.17 -8.00 -15.56
CA LYS A 94 6.58 -8.39 -15.38
C LYS A 94 6.78 -9.85 -14.98
N ASN A 95 5.69 -10.54 -14.63
CA ASN A 95 5.69 -11.92 -14.16
C ASN A 95 5.52 -12.92 -15.30
#